data_AF-A0A2I0P4F8-F1
#
_entry.id   AF-A0A2I0P4F8-F1
#
_cell.length_a   1.000
_cell.length_b   1.000
_cell.length_c   1.000
_cell.angle_alpha   90.00
_cell.angle_beta   90.00
_cell.angle_gamma   90.00
#
_symmetry.space_group_name_H-M   'P 1'
#
loop_
_entity.id
_entity.type
_entity.pdbx_description
1 polymer ?
#
loop_
_entity_poly.entity_id
_entity_poly.type
_entity_poly.pdbx_seq_one_letter_code
_entity_poly.pdbx_strand_id
1 'polypeptide(L)'
;MLPGGTSYEASVQVTGTEHTFWTPGLMGERVPLQVEDLEVLAPSGPVEYRETGRGAIAFPEGNYTVTYQAPVRDNRLVAAFDTPHAITVTLPEGFDVRNPLIGMISPGGVISSGPNGTTEVAWDRMTVVEVRFYTPDREILLTTFGTIWLAVALVMLLPLLISRRREG
;
A
#
# COMPACT_ATOMS: atom_id res chain seq x y z
N MET A 1 -7.01 2.70 -4.44
CA MET A 1 -7.15 1.22 -4.58
C MET A 1 -8.58 0.90 -4.94
N LEU A 2 -8.80 -0.07 -5.84
CA LEU A 2 -10.14 -0.42 -6.33
C LEU A 2 -10.90 -1.27 -5.30
N PRO A 3 -12.25 -1.29 -5.31
CA PRO A 3 -13.07 -1.89 -4.25
C PRO A 3 -12.74 -3.35 -3.92
N GLY A 4 -12.33 -4.16 -4.91
CA GLY A 4 -11.96 -5.56 -4.70
C GLY A 4 -10.60 -5.77 -4.03
N GLY A 5 -9.78 -4.71 -3.93
CA GLY A 5 -8.48 -4.73 -3.31
C GLY A 5 -7.39 -5.56 -3.98
N THR A 6 -7.66 -6.03 -5.19
CA THR A 6 -6.73 -6.78 -6.05
C THR A 6 -5.97 -5.91 -7.02
N SER A 7 -6.36 -4.64 -7.17
CA SER A 7 -5.74 -3.67 -8.06
C SER A 7 -5.91 -2.25 -7.52
N TYR A 8 -5.09 -1.34 -8.00
CA TYR A 8 -5.19 0.08 -7.72
C TYR A 8 -5.10 0.88 -9.02
N GLU A 9 -5.78 2.01 -9.02
CA GLU A 9 -5.62 3.07 -10.01
C GLU A 9 -4.65 4.11 -9.45
N ALA A 10 -3.73 4.57 -10.28
CA ALA A 10 -2.77 5.62 -9.96
C ALA A 10 -2.88 6.75 -10.98
N SER A 11 -2.67 7.97 -10.49
CA SER A 11 -2.59 9.18 -11.29
C SER A 11 -1.33 9.93 -10.87
N VAL A 12 -0.39 10.12 -11.80
CA VAL A 12 0.91 10.75 -11.54
C VAL A 12 1.16 11.87 -12.52
N GLN A 13 1.64 13.01 -12.00
CA GLN A 13 2.11 14.11 -12.85
C GLN A 13 3.58 13.88 -13.19
N VAL A 14 3.87 13.85 -14.49
CA VAL A 14 5.20 13.60 -15.03
C VAL A 14 5.63 14.76 -15.92
N THR A 15 6.91 15.10 -15.84
CA THR A 15 7.56 16.11 -16.69
C THR A 15 8.72 15.45 -17.39
N GLY A 16 8.75 15.52 -18.72
CA GLY A 16 9.83 14.97 -19.53
C GLY A 16 9.34 14.29 -20.80
N THR A 17 10.09 13.30 -21.25
CA THR A 17 9.84 12.56 -22.50
C THR A 17 9.58 11.07 -22.28
N GLU A 18 9.76 10.58 -21.05
CA GLU A 18 9.62 9.16 -20.71
C GLU A 18 9.10 9.01 -19.27
N HIS A 19 8.34 7.94 -19.04
CA HIS A 19 7.94 7.50 -17.72
C HIS A 19 8.12 5.99 -17.59
N THR A 20 8.59 5.53 -16.43
CA THR A 20 8.84 4.11 -16.15
C THR A 20 7.96 3.60 -15.01
N PHE A 21 7.34 2.46 -15.23
CA PHE A 21 6.52 1.72 -14.27
C PHE A 21 7.34 0.59 -13.69
N TRP A 22 7.66 0.67 -12.40
CA TRP A 22 8.47 -0.34 -11.73
C TRP A 22 8.12 -0.47 -10.25
N THR A 23 8.51 -1.59 -9.67
CA THR A 23 8.43 -1.84 -8.24
C THR A 23 9.75 -2.43 -7.72
N PRO A 24 10.15 -2.16 -6.47
CA PRO A 24 11.31 -2.80 -5.87
C PRO A 24 11.11 -4.32 -5.73
N GLY A 25 12.07 -5.09 -6.23
CA GLY A 25 12.18 -6.52 -6.02
C GLY A 25 12.77 -6.88 -4.66
N LEU A 26 13.02 -8.17 -4.43
CA LEU A 26 13.41 -8.68 -3.12
C LEU A 26 14.79 -8.17 -2.66
N MET A 27 15.67 -7.88 -3.61
CA MET A 27 17.01 -7.35 -3.37
C MET A 27 17.09 -5.85 -3.69
N GLY A 28 15.96 -5.18 -3.86
CA GLY A 28 15.87 -3.77 -4.24
C GLY A 28 16.10 -3.49 -5.72
N GLU A 29 16.18 -4.53 -6.56
CA GLU A 29 16.24 -4.40 -8.01
C GLU A 29 14.94 -3.81 -8.58
N ARG A 30 15.02 -3.11 -9.72
CA ARG A 30 13.82 -2.60 -10.40
C ARG A 30 13.16 -3.73 -11.18
N VAL A 31 11.93 -4.09 -10.80
CA VAL A 31 11.10 -5.04 -11.52
C VAL A 31 10.05 -4.27 -12.32
N PRO A 32 9.94 -4.46 -13.66
CA PRO A 32 8.90 -3.83 -14.46
C PRO A 32 7.51 -4.11 -13.89
N LEU A 33 6.73 -3.04 -13.68
CA LEU A 33 5.35 -3.15 -13.23
C LEU A 33 4.47 -3.37 -14.46
N GLN A 34 3.64 -4.42 -14.45
CA GLN A 34 2.60 -4.60 -15.46
C GLN A 34 1.44 -3.68 -15.14
N VAL A 35 1.11 -2.82 -16.10
CA VAL A 35 0.05 -1.82 -15.97
C VAL A 35 -1.02 -2.05 -17.05
N GLU A 36 -2.26 -1.71 -16.71
CA GLU A 36 -3.44 -1.79 -17.57
C GLU A 36 -4.13 -0.41 -17.61
N ASP A 37 -5.07 -0.21 -18.54
CA ASP A 37 -5.85 1.02 -18.69
C ASP A 37 -4.98 2.31 -18.70
N LEU A 38 -3.85 2.24 -19.42
CA LEU A 38 -2.88 3.33 -19.47
C LEU A 38 -3.36 4.49 -20.36
N GLU A 39 -3.48 5.67 -19.77
CA GLU A 39 -3.77 6.91 -20.47
C GLU A 39 -2.75 8.00 -20.14
N VAL A 40 -2.40 8.80 -21.16
CA VAL A 40 -1.51 9.96 -21.02
C VAL A 40 -2.29 11.20 -21.42
N LEU A 41 -2.50 12.11 -20.46
CA LEU A 41 -3.33 13.29 -20.62
C LEU A 41 -2.45 14.55 -20.52
N ALA A 42 -2.46 15.36 -21.58
CA ALA A 42 -1.98 16.74 -21.53
C ALA A 42 -3.10 17.67 -21.04
N PRO A 43 -2.78 18.92 -20.65
CA PRO A 43 -3.79 19.93 -20.36
C PRO A 43 -4.81 20.16 -21.49
N SER A 44 -4.41 19.87 -22.74
CA SER A 44 -5.24 19.99 -23.94
C SER A 44 -6.02 18.72 -24.31
N GLY A 45 -5.83 17.61 -23.60
CA GLY A 45 -6.48 16.32 -23.88
C GLY A 45 -5.51 15.13 -24.02
N PRO A 46 -6.01 13.96 -24.46
CA PRO A 46 -5.21 12.76 -24.63
C PRO A 46 -4.04 12.93 -25.60
N VAL A 47 -2.91 12.28 -25.28
CA VAL A 47 -1.69 12.33 -26.09
C VAL A 47 -1.23 10.91 -26.42
N GLU A 48 -0.82 10.74 -27.68
CA GLU A 48 -0.22 9.51 -28.16
C GLU A 48 1.12 9.24 -27.46
N TYR A 49 1.30 8.01 -26.98
CA TYR A 49 2.55 7.53 -26.40
C TYR A 49 3.02 6.28 -27.14
N ARG A 50 4.29 5.94 -26.95
CA ARG A 50 4.88 4.71 -27.49
C ARG A 50 5.47 3.90 -26.35
N GLU A 51 5.12 2.62 -26.29
CA GLU A 51 5.79 1.70 -25.38
C GLU A 51 7.23 1.46 -25.86
N THR A 52 8.20 1.75 -25.01
CA THR A 52 9.64 1.54 -25.28
C THR A 52 10.14 0.18 -24.76
N GLY A 53 9.26 -0.59 -24.11
CA GLY A 53 9.55 -1.89 -23.52
C GLY A 53 10.04 -1.78 -22.07
N ARG A 54 10.04 -2.90 -21.34
CA ARG A 54 10.42 -3.00 -19.91
C ARG A 54 9.59 -2.13 -18.96
N GLY A 55 8.31 -1.93 -19.27
CA GLY A 55 7.42 -1.10 -18.44
C GLY A 55 7.73 0.38 -18.56
N ALA A 56 8.07 0.87 -19.76
CA ALA A 56 8.33 2.28 -20.01
C ALA A 56 7.55 2.78 -21.21
N ILE A 57 7.17 4.05 -21.15
CA ILE A 57 6.49 4.77 -22.22
C ILE A 57 7.22 6.05 -22.55
N ALA A 58 7.27 6.37 -23.85
CA ALA A 58 7.81 7.62 -24.35
C ALA A 58 6.71 8.49 -24.96
N PHE A 59 6.81 9.79 -24.73
CA PHE A 59 5.89 10.81 -25.21
C PHE A 59 6.69 12.08 -25.55
N PRO A 60 6.11 13.03 -26.33
CA PRO A 60 6.76 14.31 -26.60
C PRO A 60 7.14 15.04 -25.31
N GLU A 61 8.13 15.92 -25.34
CA GLU A 61 8.53 16.66 -24.15
C GLU A 61 7.39 17.55 -23.64
N GLY A 62 7.01 17.40 -22.37
CA GLY A 62 5.94 18.18 -21.77
C GLY A 62 5.57 17.77 -20.35
N ASN A 63 4.46 18.34 -19.87
CA ASN A 63 3.85 18.03 -18.58
C ASN A 63 2.56 17.25 -18.81
N TYR A 64 2.51 16.04 -18.30
CA TYR A 64 1.40 15.13 -18.51
C TYR A 64 0.92 14.54 -17.19
N THR A 65 -0.35 14.14 -17.18
CA THR A 65 -0.90 13.25 -16.16
C THR A 65 -0.97 11.86 -16.77
N VAL A 66 -0.27 10.92 -16.16
CA VAL A 66 -0.32 9.50 -16.53
C VAL A 66 -1.25 8.80 -15.56
N THR A 67 -2.27 8.15 -16.08
CA THR A 67 -3.20 7.31 -15.31
C THR A 67 -3.05 5.87 -15.73
N TYR A 68 -3.03 4.96 -14.76
CA TYR A 68 -2.87 3.53 -15.02
C TYR A 68 -3.45 2.70 -13.87
N GLN A 69 -3.78 1.45 -14.17
CA GLN A 69 -4.10 0.43 -13.17
C GLN A 69 -2.97 -0.56 -13.01
N ALA A 70 -2.76 -1.04 -11.79
CA ALA A 70 -1.78 -2.08 -11.50
C ALA A 70 -2.29 -3.04 -10.43
N PRO A 71 -1.84 -4.32 -10.47
CA PRO A 71 -2.28 -5.32 -9.51
C PRO A 71 -1.67 -5.09 -8.12
N VAL A 72 -2.44 -5.43 -7.10
CA VAL A 72 -2.00 -5.53 -5.71
C VAL A 72 -1.85 -7.00 -5.35
N ARG A 73 -0.75 -7.35 -4.68
CA ARG A 73 -0.47 -8.73 -4.24
C ARG A 73 -0.23 -8.77 -2.74
N ASP A 74 -0.65 -9.85 -2.09
CA ASP A 74 -0.40 -10.13 -0.67
C ASP A 74 -0.89 -9.04 0.31
N ASN A 75 -1.96 -8.32 -0.08
CA ASN A 75 -2.45 -7.13 0.62
C ASN A 75 -1.36 -6.07 0.85
N ARG A 76 -0.44 -5.97 -0.10
CA ARG A 76 0.69 -5.06 -0.05
C ARG A 76 0.73 -4.23 -1.33
N LEU A 77 0.60 -2.92 -1.15
CA LEU A 77 0.79 -1.93 -2.20
C LEU A 77 2.17 -1.31 -2.04
N VAL A 78 2.93 -1.30 -3.14
CA VAL A 78 4.21 -0.61 -3.23
C VAL A 78 4.16 0.32 -4.43
N ALA A 79 4.41 1.61 -4.20
CA ALA A 79 4.54 2.59 -5.26
C ALA A 79 5.94 3.20 -5.21
N ALA A 80 6.61 3.25 -6.36
CA ALA A 80 7.98 3.71 -6.48
C ALA A 80 8.15 4.63 -7.69
N PHE A 81 8.92 5.69 -7.50
CA PHE A 81 9.11 6.79 -8.43
C PHE A 81 10.59 7.19 -8.49
N ASP A 82 11.03 7.66 -9.64
CA ASP A 82 12.41 8.15 -9.84
C ASP A 82 12.67 9.48 -9.12
N THR A 83 11.63 10.30 -8.95
CA THR A 83 11.68 11.59 -8.25
C THR A 83 10.74 11.59 -7.05
N PRO A 84 11.02 12.37 -5.99
CA PRO A 84 10.12 12.44 -4.84
C PRO A 84 8.79 13.13 -5.19
N HIS A 85 7.66 12.52 -4.81
CA HIS A 85 6.31 13.06 -4.98
C HIS A 85 5.56 13.14 -3.66
N ALA A 86 4.56 14.02 -3.61
CA ALA A 86 3.48 13.91 -2.63
C ALA A 86 2.60 12.73 -3.04
N ILE A 87 2.44 11.74 -2.16
CA ILE A 87 1.76 10.49 -2.46
C ILE A 87 0.60 10.32 -1.50
N THR A 88 -0.58 10.04 -2.03
CA THR A 88 -1.77 9.68 -1.24
C THR A 88 -2.25 8.32 -1.70
N VAL A 89 -2.36 7.40 -0.75
CA VAL A 89 -2.93 6.06 -0.96
C VAL A 89 -4.29 6.01 -0.28
N THR A 90 -5.34 5.84 -1.07
CA THR A 90 -6.71 5.65 -0.57
C THR A 90 -7.09 4.18 -0.61
N LEU A 91 -7.40 3.62 0.56
CA LEU A 91 -7.91 2.27 0.77
C LEU A 91 -9.44 2.31 0.85
N PRO A 92 -10.14 1.41 0.14
CA PRO A 92 -11.59 1.35 0.19
C PRO A 92 -12.09 0.92 1.57
N GLU A 93 -13.38 1.15 1.82
CA GLU A 93 -14.04 0.69 3.04
C GLU A 93 -13.82 -0.81 3.27
N GLY A 94 -13.61 -1.18 4.54
CA GLY A 94 -13.29 -2.55 4.94
C GLY A 94 -11.81 -2.88 4.94
N PHE A 95 -10.94 -2.06 4.34
CA PHE A 95 -9.49 -2.22 4.47
C PHE A 95 -8.90 -1.21 5.45
N ASP A 96 -8.00 -1.69 6.31
CA ASP A 96 -7.30 -0.85 7.30
C ASP A 96 -5.82 -1.23 7.39
N VAL A 97 -5.03 -0.33 7.98
CA VAL A 97 -3.57 -0.41 8.19
C VAL A 97 -3.18 -0.11 9.64
N ARG A 98 -4.12 0.37 10.47
CA ARG A 98 -3.84 0.92 11.80
C ARG A 98 -3.33 -0.10 12.81
N ASN A 99 -3.72 -1.37 12.70
CA ASN A 99 -3.25 -2.41 13.61
C ASN A 99 -1.81 -2.83 13.24
N PRO A 100 -0.79 -2.51 14.06
CA PRO A 100 0.61 -2.73 13.70
C PRO A 100 1.01 -4.22 13.64
N LEU A 101 0.20 -5.13 14.18
CA LEU A 101 0.48 -6.57 14.14
C LEU A 101 0.20 -7.19 12.77
N ILE A 102 -0.71 -6.59 12.00
CA ILE A 102 -1.21 -7.13 10.72
C ILE A 102 -1.19 -6.12 9.57
N GLY A 103 -1.07 -4.83 9.87
CA GLY A 103 -0.85 -3.75 8.92
C GLY A 103 0.58 -3.22 8.97
N MET A 104 0.90 -2.32 8.06
CA MET A 104 2.14 -1.54 8.04
C MET A 104 1.97 -0.36 7.09
N ILE A 105 2.56 0.79 7.43
CA ILE A 105 2.81 1.88 6.50
C ILE A 105 4.30 2.22 6.53
N SER A 106 4.87 2.59 5.39
CA SER A 106 6.25 3.08 5.34
C SER A 106 6.41 4.37 6.16
N PRO A 107 7.60 4.63 6.73
CA PRO A 107 7.87 5.82 7.54
C PRO A 107 7.45 7.14 6.87
N GLY A 108 7.05 8.11 7.69
CA GLY A 108 6.59 9.43 7.23
C GLY A 108 5.14 9.47 6.75
N GLY A 109 4.44 8.33 6.72
CA GLY A 109 3.03 8.28 6.34
C GLY A 109 2.12 8.73 7.48
N VAL A 110 1.12 9.56 7.14
CA VAL A 110 0.09 10.00 8.07
C VAL A 110 -1.23 9.33 7.67
N ILE A 111 -1.87 8.66 8.63
CA ILE A 111 -3.15 7.98 8.43
C ILE A 111 -4.29 8.94 8.76
N SER A 112 -5.25 9.08 7.86
CA SER A 112 -6.49 9.82 8.05
C SER A 112 -7.70 8.99 7.66
N SER A 113 -8.87 9.40 8.15
CA SER A 113 -10.15 8.87 7.66
C SER A 113 -10.59 9.70 6.47
N GLY A 114 -10.75 9.05 5.32
CA GLY A 114 -11.26 9.67 4.11
C GLY A 114 -12.80 9.68 4.06
N PRO A 115 -13.39 10.24 3.00
CA PRO A 115 -14.82 10.21 2.79
C PRO A 115 -15.32 8.76 2.62
N ASN A 116 -16.60 8.53 2.93
CA ASN A 116 -17.26 7.22 2.76
C ASN A 116 -16.54 6.05 3.45
N GLY A 117 -15.95 6.28 4.63
CA GLY A 117 -15.30 5.22 5.42
C GLY A 117 -13.99 4.69 4.83
N THR A 118 -13.42 5.39 3.84
CA THR A 118 -12.11 5.06 3.30
C THR A 118 -10.99 5.38 4.30
N THR A 119 -9.89 4.64 4.21
CA THR A 119 -8.67 4.95 4.98
C THR A 119 -7.64 5.54 4.02
N GLU A 120 -7.17 6.74 4.34
CA GLU A 120 -6.16 7.44 3.54
C GLU A 120 -4.82 7.42 4.26
N VAL A 121 -3.75 7.26 3.48
CA VAL A 121 -2.38 7.38 3.97
C VAL A 121 -1.63 8.34 3.05
N ALA A 122 -1.09 9.42 3.62
CA ALA A 122 -0.44 10.48 2.86
C ALA A 122 1.03 10.67 3.28
N TRP A 123 1.88 10.95 2.29
CA TRP A 123 3.28 11.34 2.45
C TRP A 123 3.52 12.64 1.69
N ASP A 124 4.19 13.61 2.33
CA ASP A 124 4.46 14.91 1.71
C ASP A 124 5.47 14.83 0.57
N ARG A 125 6.52 14.00 0.74
CA ARG A 125 7.62 13.89 -0.23
C ARG A 125 8.35 12.56 -0.10
N MET A 126 8.06 11.62 -0.97
CA MET A 126 8.67 10.29 -0.95
C MET A 126 8.90 9.74 -2.36
N THR A 127 9.95 8.94 -2.53
CA THR A 127 10.23 8.21 -3.79
C THR A 127 9.65 6.80 -3.77
N VAL A 128 9.54 6.18 -2.60
CA VAL A 128 9.00 4.83 -2.43
C VAL A 128 8.10 4.78 -1.21
N VAL A 129 6.87 4.31 -1.37
CA VAL A 129 5.95 4.07 -0.26
C VAL A 129 5.49 2.62 -0.27
N GLU A 130 5.23 2.10 0.92
CA GLU A 130 4.72 0.75 1.12
C GLU A 130 3.55 0.78 2.10
N VAL A 131 2.47 0.11 1.71
CA VAL A 131 1.26 -0.05 2.53
C VAL A 131 0.90 -1.53 2.57
N ARG A 132 0.93 -2.11 3.77
CA ARG A 132 0.37 -3.43 4.05
C ARG A 132 -0.95 -3.25 4.78
N PHE A 133 -2.03 -3.67 4.13
CA PHE A 133 -3.39 -3.54 4.63
C PHE A 133 -3.99 -4.90 4.99
N TYR A 134 -5.11 -4.88 5.72
CA TYR A 134 -5.83 -6.09 6.11
C TYR A 134 -7.34 -5.87 6.03
N THR A 135 -8.08 -6.98 5.93
CA THR A 135 -9.54 -7.01 5.99
C THR A 135 -10.02 -7.16 7.44
N PRO A 136 -11.30 -6.84 7.75
CA PRO A 136 -11.80 -6.89 9.13
C PRO A 136 -11.76 -8.32 9.69
N ASP A 137 -11.95 -9.32 8.83
CA ASP A 137 -11.85 -10.74 9.19
C ASP A 137 -10.46 -11.11 9.75
N ARG A 138 -9.38 -10.51 9.23
CA ARG A 138 -8.02 -10.76 9.76
C ARG A 138 -7.86 -10.21 11.17
N GLU A 139 -8.52 -9.09 11.49
CA GLU A 139 -8.50 -8.50 12.83
C GLU A 139 -9.34 -9.32 13.81
N ILE A 140 -10.49 -9.83 13.38
CA ILE A 140 -11.30 -10.79 14.16
C ILE A 140 -10.48 -12.05 14.45
N LEU A 141 -9.79 -12.60 13.45
CA LEU A 141 -8.94 -13.79 13.60
C LEU A 141 -7.79 -13.53 14.59
N LEU A 142 -7.09 -12.40 14.46
CA LEU A 142 -6.01 -12.01 15.37
C LEU A 142 -6.51 -11.89 16.82
N THR A 143 -7.65 -11.23 17.00
CA THR A 143 -8.25 -11.03 18.32
C THR A 143 -8.68 -12.37 18.95
N THR A 144 -9.29 -13.24 18.14
CA THR A 144 -9.69 -14.59 18.56
C THR A 144 -8.46 -15.41 18.97
N PHE A 145 -7.42 -15.42 18.14
CA PHE A 145 -6.16 -16.09 18.42
C PHE A 145 -5.54 -15.59 19.74
N GLY A 146 -5.40 -14.27 19.90
CA GLY A 146 -4.85 -13.66 21.10
C GLY A 146 -5.64 -14.01 22.36
N THR A 147 -6.97 -14.01 22.27
CA THR A 147 -7.86 -14.33 23.40
C THR A 147 -7.70 -15.78 23.85
N ILE A 148 -7.64 -16.73 22.91
CA ILE A 148 -7.45 -18.16 23.21
C ILE A 148 -6.11 -18.37 23.93
N TRP A 149 -5.03 -17.80 23.39
CA TRP A 149 -3.70 -17.96 23.97
C TRP A 149 -3.55 -17.29 25.34
N LEU A 150 -4.18 -16.13 25.53
CA LEU A 150 -4.23 -15.48 26.83
C LEU A 150 -4.93 -16.36 27.87
N ALA A 151 -6.06 -16.97 27.52
CA ALA A 151 -6.77 -17.89 28.41
C ALA A 151 -5.92 -19.11 28.77
N VAL A 152 -5.24 -19.72 27.79
CA VAL A 152 -4.31 -20.84 28.01
C VAL A 152 -3.17 -20.43 28.95
N ALA A 153 -2.55 -19.26 28.70
CA ALA A 153 -1.47 -18.74 29.53
C ALA A 153 -1.93 -18.52 30.98
N LEU A 154 -3.13 -17.96 31.18
CA LEU A 154 -3.69 -17.77 32.52
C LEU A 154 -3.91 -19.09 33.25
N VAL A 155 -4.51 -20.10 32.59
CA VAL A 155 -4.75 -21.41 33.20
C VAL A 155 -3.44 -22.09 33.60
N MET A 156 -2.38 -21.93 32.80
CA MET A 156 -1.06 -22.50 33.11
C MET A 156 -0.30 -21.73 34.19
N LEU A 157 -0.39 -20.40 34.21
CA LEU A 157 0.39 -19.55 35.13
C LEU A 157 -0.28 -19.37 36.50
N LEU A 158 -1.62 -19.34 36.58
CA LEU A 158 -2.33 -19.14 37.85
C LEU A 158 -1.87 -20.11 38.96
N PRO A 159 -1.81 -21.44 38.70
CA PRO A 159 -1.39 -22.40 39.73
C PRO A 159 0.02 -22.14 40.25
N LEU A 160 0.95 -21.79 39.36
CA LEU A 160 2.35 -21.50 39.71
C LEU A 160 2.46 -20.21 40.56
N LEU A 161 1.70 -19.18 40.19
CA LEU A 161 1.67 -17.92 40.93
C LEU A 161 1.04 -18.08 42.31
N ILE A 162 -0.01 -18.91 42.44
CA ILE A 162 -0.65 -19.23 43.72
C ILE A 162 0.30 -20.06 44.60
N SER A 163 1.01 -21.04 44.03
CA SER A 163 1.97 -21.88 44.77
C SER A 163 3.10 -21.04 45.37
N ARG A 164 3.71 -20.14 44.58
CA ARG A 164 4.81 -19.27 45.04
C ARG A 164 4.39 -18.30 46.16
N ARG A 165 3.11 -17.92 46.21
CA ARG A 165 2.57 -17.04 47.25
C ARG A 165 2.28 -17.76 48.58
N ARG A 166 2.27 -19.09 48.60
CA ARG A 166 2.09 -19.90 49.83
C ARG A 166 3.42 -20.30 50.48
N GLU A 167 4.53 -20.18 49.76
CA GLU A 167 5.87 -20.57 50.20
C GLU A 167 6.72 -19.39 50.72
N GLY A 168 6.20 -18.16 50.70
CA GLY A 168 6.79 -16.96 51.32
C GLY A 168 5.83 -16.33 52.30
#